data_AF-A0A6J5FPQ2-F1
#
_entry.id   AF-A0A6J5FPQ2-F1
#
_cell.length_a   1.000
_cell.length_b   1.000
_cell.length_c   1.000
_cell.angle_alpha   90.00
_cell.angle_beta   90.00
_cell.angle_gamma   90.00
#
_symmetry.space_group_name_H-M   'P 1'
#
loop_
_entity.id
_entity.type
_entity.pdbx_description
1 polymer ?
#
loop_
_entity_poly.entity_id
_entity_poly.type
_entity_poly.pdbx_seq_one_letter_code
_entity_poly.pdbx_strand_id
1 'polypeptide(L)'
;MGLKKATTFKSIQLTDAYYRVVLPQIDTSKTTMSFSVWVFSSEAGAMDQENALGELAEFYSGVPYAIAGENPFSQAYAYLKTLLDFAGAVNVFEAGQPS
;
A
#
# COMPACT_ATOMS: atom_id res chain seq x y z
N MET A 1 -7.66 0.36 2.91
CA MET A 1 -7.45 -0.13 1.54
C MET A 1 -6.12 -0.85 1.42
N GLY A 2 -6.09 -1.99 0.75
CA GLY A 2 -4.88 -2.73 0.47
C GLY A 2 -5.06 -3.73 -0.67
N LEU A 3 -3.97 -4.34 -1.09
CA LEU A 3 -3.94 -5.33 -2.17
C LEU A 3 -3.52 -6.69 -1.62
N LYS A 4 -4.08 -7.75 -2.17
CA LYS A 4 -3.70 -9.13 -1.86
C LYS A 4 -3.12 -9.79 -3.10
N LYS A 5 -1.93 -10.37 -2.99
CA LYS A 5 -1.31 -11.18 -4.06
C LYS A 5 -0.38 -12.23 -3.47
N ALA A 6 -0.08 -13.26 -4.26
CA ALA A 6 1.01 -14.17 -3.92
C ALA A 6 2.36 -13.45 -4.01
N THR A 7 3.28 -13.78 -3.10
CA THR A 7 4.65 -13.26 -3.13
C THR A 7 5.61 -14.22 -2.45
N THR A 8 6.89 -14.09 -2.75
CA THR A 8 7.95 -14.72 -1.98
C THR A 8 8.51 -13.69 -1.01
N PHE A 9 8.38 -13.94 0.30
CA PHE A 9 9.01 -13.12 1.32
C PHE A 9 10.19 -13.86 1.92
N LYS A 10 11.39 -13.33 1.72
CA LYS A 10 12.66 -14.04 2.00
C LYS A 10 12.68 -15.38 1.25
N SER A 11 12.50 -16.49 1.97
CA SER A 11 12.47 -17.84 1.40
C SER A 11 11.10 -18.54 1.56
N ILE A 12 10.08 -17.81 2.02
CA ILE A 12 8.74 -18.35 2.27
C ILE A 12 7.81 -17.88 1.16
N GLN A 13 7.13 -18.84 0.52
CA GLN A 13 6.04 -18.52 -0.39
C GLN A 13 4.78 -18.19 0.41
N LEU A 14 4.30 -16.97 0.25
CA LEU A 14 3.02 -16.52 0.80
C LEU A 14 2.01 -16.57 -0.34
N THR A 15 1.06 -17.50 -0.24
CA THR A 15 -0.04 -17.62 -1.21
C THR A 15 -0.90 -16.35 -1.21
N ASP A 16 -1.06 -15.73 -0.05
CA ASP A 16 -1.79 -14.49 0.17
C ASP A 16 -0.95 -13.55 1.04
N ALA A 17 -0.23 -12.61 0.42
CA ALA A 17 0.37 -11.49 1.11
C ALA A 17 -0.49 -10.24 0.94
N TYR A 18 -0.61 -9.48 2.02
CA TYR A 18 -1.46 -8.31 2.11
C TYR A 18 -0.60 -7.06 2.13
N TYR A 19 -0.87 -6.14 1.22
CA TYR A 19 -0.10 -4.92 0.98
C TYR A 19 -0.94 -3.71 1.36
N ARG A 20 -0.45 -2.86 2.25
CA ARG A 20 -1.17 -1.69 2.74
C ARG A 20 -0.37 -0.43 2.48
N VAL A 21 -1.03 0.55 1.84
CA VAL A 21 -0.50 1.91 1.74
C VAL A 21 -0.48 2.54 3.12
N VAL A 22 0.66 3.10 3.49
CA VAL A 22 0.88 3.80 4.76
C VAL A 22 1.65 5.09 4.53
N LEU A 23 1.46 6.05 5.44
CA LEU A 23 2.20 7.31 5.49
C LEU A 23 2.28 8.07 4.15
N PRO A 24 1.15 8.36 3.46
CA PRO A 24 1.19 9.26 2.33
C PRO A 24 1.62 10.65 2.80
N GLN A 25 2.58 11.24 2.11
CA GLN A 25 3.12 12.57 2.39
C GLN A 25 3.07 13.38 1.10
N ILE A 26 2.37 14.50 1.14
CA ILE A 26 2.28 15.42 0.01
C ILE A 26 3.48 16.35 0.06
N ASP A 27 4.14 16.57 -1.07
CA ASP A 27 5.24 17.51 -1.16
C ASP A 27 4.79 18.97 -0.96
N THR A 28 5.74 19.89 -0.80
CA THR A 28 5.42 21.30 -0.61
C THR A 28 4.83 21.96 -1.86
N SER A 29 5.08 21.39 -3.04
CA SER A 29 4.50 21.85 -4.30
C SER A 29 3.02 21.48 -4.44
N LYS A 30 2.55 20.50 -3.66
CA LYS A 30 1.22 19.89 -3.71
C LYS A 30 0.88 19.28 -5.07
N THR A 31 1.90 18.88 -5.83
CA THR A 31 1.74 18.22 -7.14
C THR A 31 2.22 16.79 -7.12
N THR A 32 3.00 16.40 -6.10
CA THR A 32 3.44 15.02 -5.92
C THR A 32 3.27 14.55 -4.49
N MET A 33 3.28 13.24 -4.30
CA MET A 33 3.30 12.60 -3.01
C MET A 33 4.36 11.49 -2.97
N SER A 34 4.75 11.14 -1.77
CA SER A 34 5.39 9.86 -1.46
C SER A 34 4.47 9.04 -0.57
N PHE A 35 4.66 7.73 -0.56
CA PHE A 35 3.98 6.83 0.35
C PHE A 35 4.83 5.57 0.58
N SER A 36 4.47 4.82 1.61
CA SER A 36 5.10 3.55 1.94
C SER A 36 4.11 2.40 1.80
N VAL A 37 4.60 1.19 1.57
CA VAL A 37 3.79 -0.03 1.54
C VAL A 37 4.34 -1.03 2.55
N TRP A 38 3.48 -1.44 3.47
CA TRP A 38 3.74 -2.56 4.37
C TRP A 38 3.13 -3.83 3.84
N VAL A 39 3.81 -4.94 4.12
CA VAL A 39 3.40 -6.30 3.70
C VAL A 39 3.04 -7.09 4.94
N PHE A 40 2.00 -7.92 4.88
CA PHE A 40 1.54 -8.74 6.00
C PHE A 40 1.27 -10.17 5.51
N SER A 41 1.43 -11.16 6.38
CA SER A 41 1.15 -12.57 6.08
C SER A 41 -0.33 -12.94 6.20
N SER A 42 -1.16 -12.06 6.76
CA SER A 42 -2.60 -12.29 6.93
C SER A 42 -3.38 -10.98 6.96
N GLU A 43 -4.68 -11.09 6.69
CA GLU A 43 -5.62 -9.96 6.74
C GLU A 43 -5.73 -9.37 8.15
N ALA A 44 -5.89 -10.23 9.16
CA ALA A 44 -5.97 -9.82 10.56
C ALA A 44 -4.68 -9.13 11.01
N GLY A 45 -3.51 -9.64 10.59
CA GLY A 45 -2.21 -9.02 10.89
C GLY A 45 -2.11 -7.60 10.32
N ALA A 46 -2.69 -7.33 9.15
CA ALA A 46 -2.64 -6.01 8.51
C ALA A 46 -3.39 -4.90 9.27
N MET A 47 -4.16 -5.25 10.31
CA MET A 47 -4.82 -4.28 11.20
C MET A 47 -3.87 -3.65 12.20
N ASP A 48 -2.73 -4.30 12.49
CA ASP A 48 -1.74 -3.82 13.44
C ASP A 48 -0.35 -3.79 12.79
N GLN A 49 0.25 -2.61 12.78
CA GLN A 49 1.54 -2.34 12.15
C GLN A 49 2.68 -3.20 12.68
N GLU A 50 2.61 -3.63 13.95
CA GLU A 50 3.65 -4.46 14.56
C GLU A 50 3.75 -5.84 13.90
N ASN A 51 2.72 -6.25 13.17
CA ASN A 51 2.69 -7.50 12.41
C ASN A 51 3.20 -7.36 10.98
N ALA A 52 3.70 -6.18 10.58
CA ALA A 52 4.29 -6.00 9.26
C ALA A 52 5.47 -6.96 9.07
N LEU A 53 5.52 -7.57 7.89
CA LEU A 53 6.62 -8.42 7.46
C LEU A 53 7.81 -7.55 7.08
N GLY A 54 8.90 -7.74 7.83
CA GLY A 54 10.14 -7.00 7.63
C GLY A 54 10.16 -5.67 8.39
N GLU A 55 11.35 -5.12 8.52
CA GLU A 55 11.59 -3.92 9.33
C GLU A 55 11.34 -2.63 8.53
N LEU A 56 11.29 -2.73 7.19
CA LEU A 56 11.22 -1.58 6.29
C LEU A 56 10.01 -1.70 5.36
N ALA A 57 9.28 -0.59 5.23
CA ALA A 57 8.28 -0.43 4.20
C ALA A 57 8.94 -0.22 2.84
N GLU A 58 8.28 -0.67 1.78
CA GLU A 58 8.67 -0.27 0.43
C GLU A 58 8.25 1.18 0.18
N PHE A 59 9.18 2.02 -0.25
CA PHE A 59 8.95 3.45 -0.38
C PHE A 59 8.78 3.88 -1.85
N TYR A 60 7.70 4.61 -2.12
CA TYR A 60 7.38 5.18 -3.42
C TYR A 60 7.41 6.72 -3.32
N SER A 61 8.03 7.39 -4.28
CA SER A 61 8.18 8.85 -4.30
C SER A 61 7.94 9.44 -5.68
N GLY A 62 7.65 10.75 -5.73
CA GLY A 62 7.37 11.45 -6.98
C GLY A 62 6.07 11.02 -7.66
N VAL A 63 5.12 10.49 -6.88
CA VAL A 63 3.84 10.00 -7.38
C VAL A 63 2.92 11.19 -7.63
N PRO A 64 2.31 11.34 -8.81
CA PRO A 64 1.41 12.46 -9.08
C PRO A 64 0.29 12.56 -8.04
N TYR A 65 0.07 13.78 -7.52
CA TYR A 65 -0.98 14.08 -6.54
C TYR A 65 -1.93 15.14 -7.08
N ALA A 66 -3.23 14.84 -7.06
CA ALA A 66 -4.28 15.77 -7.44
C ALA A 66 -4.96 16.34 -6.20
N ILE A 67 -4.74 17.63 -5.90
CA ILE A 67 -5.33 18.27 -4.71
C ILE A 67 -6.86 18.29 -4.70
N ALA A 68 -7.48 18.32 -5.89
CA ALA A 68 -8.94 18.28 -6.06
C ALA A 68 -9.49 16.85 -6.22
N GLY A 69 -8.63 15.83 -6.14
CA GLY A 69 -9.02 14.43 -6.23
C GLY A 69 -9.41 13.83 -4.88
N GLU A 70 -9.48 12.50 -4.85
CA GLU A 70 -9.72 11.73 -3.62
C GLU A 70 -8.61 11.93 -2.57
N ASN A 71 -8.80 11.42 -1.35
CA ASN A 71 -7.78 11.52 -0.31
C ASN A 71 -6.42 10.88 -0.74
N PRO A 72 -5.29 11.29 -0.14
CA PRO A 72 -3.96 10.82 -0.53
C PRO A 72 -3.79 9.29 -0.49
N PHE A 73 -4.43 8.61 0.46
CA PHE A 73 -4.40 7.15 0.52
C PHE A 73 -5.05 6.53 -0.71
N SER A 74 -6.22 7.04 -1.12
CA SER A 74 -6.99 6.63 -2.32
C SER A 74 -6.17 6.79 -3.59
N GLN A 75 -5.50 7.93 -3.74
CA GLN A 75 -4.65 8.19 -4.90
C GLN A 75 -3.37 7.33 -4.90
N ALA A 76 -2.69 7.18 -3.76
CA ALA A 76 -1.53 6.30 -3.63
C ALA A 76 -1.87 4.83 -3.93
N TYR A 77 -3.03 4.37 -3.45
CA TYR A 77 -3.55 3.04 -3.74
C TYR A 77 -3.89 2.86 -5.22
N ALA A 78 -4.53 3.85 -5.84
CA ALA A 78 -4.80 3.83 -7.26
C ALA A 78 -3.49 3.74 -8.07
N TYR A 79 -2.45 4.49 -7.69
CA TYR A 79 -1.13 4.40 -8.30
C TYR A 79 -0.50 3.01 -8.09
N LEU A 80 -0.54 2.47 -6.88
CA LEU A 80 0.01 1.14 -6.56
C LEU A 80 -0.57 0.05 -7.48
N LYS A 81 -1.87 0.13 -7.80
CA LYS A 81 -2.55 -0.78 -8.72
C LYS A 81 -2.10 -0.68 -10.18
N THR A 82 -1.46 0.42 -10.57
CA THR A 82 -0.92 0.58 -11.93
C THR A 82 0.43 -0.10 -12.12
N LEU A 83 1.11 -0.45 -11.03
CA LEU A 83 2.42 -1.09 -11.08
C LEU A 83 2.30 -2.55 -11.51
N LEU A 84 3.24 -2.98 -12.37
CA LEU A 84 3.26 -4.35 -12.90
C LEU A 84 3.34 -5.41 -11.80
N ASP A 85 4.05 -5.12 -10.71
CA ASP A 85 4.18 -6.00 -9.56
C ASP A 85 2.85 -6.30 -8.86
N PHE A 86 1.84 -5.46 -9.07
CA PHE A 86 0.50 -5.62 -8.53
C PHE A 86 -0.54 -6.02 -9.60
N ALA A 87 -0.08 -6.37 -10.81
CA ALA A 87 -0.97 -6.90 -11.83
C ALA A 87 -1.66 -8.19 -11.33
N GLY A 88 -2.99 -8.22 -11.40
CA GLY A 88 -3.80 -9.33 -10.91
C GLY A 88 -3.97 -9.39 -9.39
N ALA A 89 -3.47 -8.41 -8.63
CA ALA A 89 -3.74 -8.30 -7.21
C ALA A 89 -5.23 -8.02 -6.93
N VAL A 90 -5.74 -8.57 -5.83
CA VAL A 90 -7.14 -8.44 -5.41
C VAL A 90 -7.28 -7.29 -4.41
N ASN A 91 -8.30 -6.45 -4.55
CA ASN A 91 -8.59 -5.40 -3.57
C ASN A 91 -9.04 -6.02 -2.24
N VAL A 92 -8.50 -5.53 -1.12
CA VAL A 92 -8.84 -5.93 0.25
C VAL A 92 -8.95 -4.70 1.15
N PHE A 93 -9.63 -4.82 2.30
CA PHE A 93 -9.81 -3.74 3.29
C PHE A 93 -10.60 -2.50 2.81
N GLU A 94 -11.73 -2.68 2.12
CA GLU A 94 -12.57 -1.55 1.68
C GLU A 94 -13.40 -0.92 2.83
N ALA A 95 -13.50 -1.55 4.00
CA ALA A 95 -14.22 -1.00 5.15
C ALA A 95 -13.28 -0.71 6.34
N GLY A 96 -13.23 0.55 6.79
CA GLY A 96 -12.79 0.88 8.15
C GLY A 96 -11.39 1.46 8.34
N GLN A 97 -10.69 1.94 7.31
CA GLN A 97 -9.53 2.81 7.56
C GLN A 97 -10.01 4.25 7.75
N PRO A 98 -9.57 4.96 8.80
CA PRO A 98 -9.95 6.35 9.01
C PRO A 98 -9.49 7.17 7.79
N SER A 99 -10.47 7.84 7.18
CA SER A 99 -10.28 8.87 6.16
C SER A 99 -9.39 10.00 6.66
#